data_AF-A0A179H6N8-F1
#
_entry.id   AF-A0A179H6N8-F1
#
_cell.length_a   1.000
_cell.length_b   1.000
_cell.length_c   1.000
_cell.angle_alpha   90.00
_cell.angle_beta   90.00
_cell.angle_gamma   90.00
#
_symmetry.space_group_name_H-M   'P 1'
#
loop_
_entity.id
_entity.type
_entity.pdbx_description
1 polymer ?
#
loop_
_entity_poly.entity_id
_entity_poly.type
_entity_poly.pdbx_seq_one_letter_code
_entity_poly.pdbx_strand_id
1 'polypeptide(L)'
;MPPRLTKRAPAAKSKAGKSAKAIAKLLTDPKSVLATADLYRLLTNPKARDVLTSEEWAEITALFPVASSPPADTELSVATLANDPGFRHTCATYSENLAEGRHDAGWLECAWTAHARRKAGAFDAHLAAKFEDEWGVAAPQAQSEE
;
A
#
# COMPACT_ATOMS: atom_id res chain seq x y z
N MET A 1 -29.26 52.35 -18.75
CA MET A 1 -28.88 51.07 -19.39
C MET A 1 -28.99 49.96 -18.37
N PRO A 2 -29.77 48.88 -18.60
CA PRO A 2 -29.81 47.77 -17.66
C PRO A 2 -28.55 46.87 -17.81
N PRO A 3 -28.04 46.28 -16.72
CA PRO A 3 -26.85 45.41 -16.77
C PRO A 3 -27.16 44.06 -17.45
N ARG A 4 -26.19 43.61 -18.25
CA ARG A 4 -26.25 42.42 -19.11
C ARG A 4 -26.13 41.14 -18.26
N LEU A 5 -27.16 40.31 -18.26
CA LEU A 5 -27.14 38.97 -17.65
C LEU A 5 -26.15 38.07 -18.42
N THR A 6 -25.06 37.67 -17.77
CA THR A 6 -24.14 36.64 -18.29
C THR A 6 -24.70 35.26 -17.98
N LYS A 7 -25.03 34.49 -19.04
CA LYS A 7 -25.42 33.08 -18.93
C LYS A 7 -24.26 32.28 -18.32
N ARG A 8 -24.50 31.64 -17.17
CA ARG A 8 -23.58 30.65 -16.59
C ARG A 8 -23.54 29.41 -17.49
N ALA A 9 -22.34 28.95 -17.83
CA ALA A 9 -22.13 27.69 -18.55
C ALA A 9 -22.54 26.50 -17.66
N PRO A 10 -23.12 25.42 -18.23
CA PRO A 10 -23.52 24.26 -17.44
C PRO A 10 -22.29 23.50 -16.94
N ALA A 11 -22.35 23.02 -15.70
CA ALA A 11 -21.33 22.16 -15.10
C ALA A 11 -21.16 20.87 -15.93
N ALA A 12 -19.91 20.52 -16.22
CA ALA A 12 -19.57 19.29 -16.93
C ALA A 12 -20.02 18.08 -16.10
N LYS A 13 -20.87 17.22 -16.69
CA LYS A 13 -21.26 15.94 -16.11
C LYS A 13 -20.02 15.06 -15.94
N SER A 14 -19.75 14.59 -14.72
CA SER A 14 -18.66 13.66 -14.43
C SER A 14 -18.84 12.38 -15.25
N LYS A 15 -17.77 11.93 -15.91
CA LYS A 15 -17.79 10.72 -16.74
C LYS A 15 -17.80 9.48 -15.83
N ALA A 16 -18.63 8.51 -16.24
CA ALA A 16 -18.83 7.20 -15.63
C ALA A 16 -17.52 6.48 -15.26
N GLY A 17 -17.59 5.67 -14.20
CA GLY A 17 -16.47 4.96 -13.57
C GLY A 17 -15.61 4.18 -14.56
N LYS A 18 -14.29 4.23 -14.36
CA LYS A 18 -13.31 3.47 -15.13
C LYS A 18 -13.60 1.97 -14.99
N SER A 19 -13.42 1.20 -16.06
CA SER A 19 -13.62 -0.26 -16.01
C SER A 19 -12.67 -0.91 -15.01
N ALA A 20 -13.09 -2.01 -14.37
CA ALA A 20 -12.28 -2.74 -13.37
C ALA A 20 -10.87 -3.09 -13.90
N LYS A 21 -10.75 -3.39 -15.19
CA LYS A 21 -9.47 -3.65 -15.87
C LYS A 21 -8.54 -2.44 -15.89
N ALA A 22 -9.07 -1.23 -16.02
CA ALA A 22 -8.29 0.00 -15.96
C ALA A 22 -7.81 0.30 -14.52
N ILE A 23 -8.61 -0.07 -13.51
CA ILE A 23 -8.22 0.05 -12.10
C ILE A 23 -7.11 -0.98 -11.77
N ALA A 24 -7.29 -2.23 -12.18
CA ALA A 24 -6.27 -3.27 -11.99
C ALA A 24 -4.94 -2.88 -12.64
N LYS A 25 -4.98 -2.35 -13.87
CA LYS A 25 -3.78 -1.85 -14.55
C LYS A 25 -3.12 -0.68 -13.83
N LEU A 26 -3.89 0.15 -13.13
CA LEU A 26 -3.34 1.25 -12.33
C LEU A 26 -2.45 0.74 -11.18
N LEU A 27 -2.82 -0.41 -10.60
CA LEU A 27 -2.14 -1.01 -9.44
C LEU A 27 -0.97 -1.93 -9.82
N THR A 28 -0.83 -2.29 -11.09
CA THR A 28 0.21 -3.23 -11.56
C THR A 28 1.17 -2.63 -12.59
N ASP A 29 0.75 -1.62 -13.36
CA ASP A 29 1.60 -1.03 -14.39
C ASP A 29 2.65 -0.09 -13.76
N PRO A 30 3.95 -0.30 -14.01
CA PRO A 30 5.01 0.56 -13.48
C PRO A 30 4.97 1.99 -14.03
N LYS A 31 4.27 2.21 -15.16
CA LYS A 31 4.07 3.54 -15.76
C LYS A 31 2.77 4.19 -15.30
N SER A 32 2.08 3.61 -14.31
CA SER A 32 0.87 4.20 -13.79
C SER A 32 1.16 5.52 -13.07
N VAL A 33 0.15 6.40 -13.01
CA VAL A 33 0.28 7.69 -12.32
C VAL A 33 0.54 7.48 -10.82
N LEU A 34 0.13 6.33 -10.26
CA LEU A 34 0.36 5.99 -8.85
C LEU A 34 1.84 5.76 -8.53
N ALA A 35 2.66 5.34 -9.50
CA ALA A 35 4.09 5.15 -9.30
C ALA A 35 4.83 6.47 -9.06
N THR A 36 4.32 7.58 -9.64
CA THR A 36 4.92 8.91 -9.52
C THR A 36 4.20 9.85 -8.54
N ALA A 37 2.99 9.47 -8.10
CA ALA A 37 2.17 10.31 -7.24
C ALA A 37 2.58 10.18 -5.77
N ASP A 38 2.43 11.27 -5.01
CA ASP A 38 2.57 11.25 -3.55
C ASP A 38 1.32 10.61 -2.92
N LEU A 39 1.37 9.28 -2.75
CA LEU A 39 0.27 8.48 -2.20
C LEU A 39 -0.08 8.89 -0.78
N TYR A 40 0.90 9.27 0.02
CA TYR A 40 0.67 9.72 1.38
C TYR A 40 -0.23 10.96 1.39
N ARG A 41 0.07 11.98 0.57
CA ARG A 41 -0.77 13.20 0.48
C ARG A 41 -2.14 12.93 -0.12
N LEU A 42 -2.25 11.93 -1.00
CA LEU A 42 -3.52 11.56 -1.62
C LEU A 42 -4.45 10.86 -0.62
N LEU A 43 -3.93 9.91 0.16
CA LEU A 43 -4.69 9.13 1.14
C LEU A 43 -4.99 9.90 2.43
N THR A 44 -4.14 10.86 2.81
CA THR A 44 -4.37 11.74 3.96
C THR A 44 -5.22 12.98 3.64
N ASN A 45 -5.74 13.08 2.42
CA ASN A 45 -6.61 14.20 2.05
C ASN A 45 -8.02 13.97 2.61
N PRO A 46 -8.60 14.92 3.37
CA PRO A 46 -9.97 14.78 3.88
C PRO A 46 -11.00 14.61 2.75
N LYS A 47 -10.74 15.18 1.57
CA LYS A 47 -11.63 15.01 0.40
C LYS A 47 -11.65 13.58 -0.14
N ALA A 48 -10.63 12.77 0.14
CA ALA A 48 -10.64 11.36 -0.22
C ALA A 48 -11.68 10.61 0.63
N ARG A 49 -11.80 10.96 1.92
CA ARG A 49 -12.82 10.41 2.84
C ARG A 49 -14.24 10.76 2.38
N ASP A 50 -14.47 11.99 1.94
CA ASP A 50 -15.79 12.48 1.51
C ASP A 50 -16.35 11.73 0.29
N VAL A 51 -15.49 11.07 -0.50
CA VAL A 51 -15.89 10.29 -1.69
C VAL A 51 -16.35 8.88 -1.31
N LEU A 52 -15.95 8.37 -0.14
CA LEU A 52 -16.27 7.02 0.31
C LEU A 52 -17.54 7.01 1.16
N THR A 53 -18.32 5.95 0.99
CA THR A 53 -19.45 5.65 1.89
C THR A 53 -18.95 5.22 3.27
N SER A 54 -19.85 5.25 4.26
CA SER A 54 -19.54 4.80 5.62
C SER A 54 -19.15 3.32 5.66
N GLU A 55 -19.78 2.51 4.81
CA GLU A 55 -19.53 1.06 4.72
C GLU A 55 -18.15 0.77 4.12
N GLU A 56 -17.81 1.38 2.98
CA GLU A 56 -16.48 1.23 2.35
C GLU A 56 -15.34 1.66 3.28
N TRP A 57 -15.57 2.69 4.10
CA TRP A 57 -14.58 3.10 5.08
C TRP A 57 -14.46 2.14 6.26
N ALA A 58 -15.56 1.53 6.70
CA ALA A 58 -15.50 0.51 7.73
C ALA A 58 -14.69 -0.71 7.24
N GLU A 59 -14.86 -1.10 5.97
CA GLU A 59 -14.06 -2.15 5.34
C GLU A 59 -12.57 -1.79 5.30
N ILE A 60 -12.23 -0.57 4.87
CA ILE A 60 -10.84 -0.10 4.86
C ILE A 60 -10.26 -0.03 6.28
N THR A 61 -11.06 0.43 7.24
CA THR A 61 -10.65 0.51 8.66
C THR A 61 -10.35 -0.88 9.22
N ALA A 62 -11.11 -1.90 8.81
CA ALA A 62 -10.89 -3.29 9.22
C ALA A 62 -9.61 -3.91 8.63
N LEU A 63 -9.04 -3.34 7.56
CA LEU A 63 -7.76 -3.79 6.99
C LEU A 63 -6.54 -3.28 7.77
N PHE A 64 -6.70 -2.28 8.64
CA PHE A 64 -5.59 -1.80 9.46
C PHE A 64 -5.20 -2.83 10.52
N PRO A 65 -3.90 -2.93 10.87
CA PRO A 65 -3.44 -3.87 11.89
C PRO A 65 -4.11 -3.55 13.23
N VAL A 66 -4.52 -4.60 13.95
CA VAL A 66 -5.33 -4.50 15.18
C VAL A 66 -4.67 -3.65 16.28
N ALA A 67 -3.33 -3.57 16.31
CA ALA A 67 -2.58 -2.70 17.23
C ALA A 67 -2.77 -1.19 16.95
N SER A 68 -3.31 -0.85 15.78
CA SER A 68 -3.68 0.50 15.36
C SER A 68 -5.20 0.71 15.28
N SER A 69 -6.00 -0.28 15.71
CA SER A 69 -7.45 -0.09 15.82
C SER A 69 -7.69 0.99 16.87
N PRO A 70 -8.22 2.16 16.48
CA PRO A 70 -8.67 3.11 17.47
C PRO A 70 -9.81 2.45 18.27
N PRO A 71 -10.01 2.82 19.54
CA PRO A 71 -11.20 2.44 20.28
C PRO A 71 -12.46 2.72 19.45
N ALA A 72 -13.51 1.92 19.62
CA ALA A 72 -14.73 1.91 18.80
C ALA A 72 -15.42 3.28 18.61
N ASP A 73 -15.10 4.27 19.46
CA ASP A 73 -15.63 5.64 19.42
C ASP A 73 -14.66 6.69 18.86
N THR A 74 -13.44 6.30 18.53
CA THR A 74 -12.47 7.16 17.85
C THR A 74 -12.51 6.80 16.39
N GLU A 75 -13.22 7.59 15.59
CA GLU A 75 -13.04 7.58 14.15
C GLU A 75 -11.53 7.66 13.90
N LEU A 76 -10.98 6.66 13.20
CA LEU A 76 -9.58 6.66 12.76
C LEU A 76 -9.40 7.92 11.92
N SER A 77 -8.98 9.00 12.57
CA SER A 77 -9.03 10.30 11.92
C SER A 77 -7.94 10.28 10.87
N VAL A 78 -8.23 10.84 9.70
CA VAL A 78 -7.25 11.02 8.63
C VAL A 78 -6.00 11.75 9.17
N ALA A 79 -6.13 12.55 10.23
CA ALA A 79 -5.04 13.21 10.93
C ALA A 79 -4.15 12.24 11.74
N THR A 80 -4.70 11.18 12.32
CA THR A 80 -3.93 10.14 13.02
C THR A 80 -3.06 9.38 12.02
N LEU A 81 -3.65 9.01 10.88
CA LEU A 81 -2.95 8.34 9.78
C LEU A 81 -1.85 9.24 9.17
N ALA A 82 -2.11 10.54 9.08
CA ALA A 82 -1.11 11.51 8.63
C ALA A 82 0.12 11.61 9.55
N ASN A 83 -0.06 11.40 10.85
CA ASN A 83 1.03 11.50 11.82
C ASN A 83 1.83 10.20 11.99
N ASP A 84 1.36 9.07 11.45
CA ASP A 84 2.08 7.80 11.55
C ASP A 84 3.30 7.76 10.58
N PRO A 85 4.54 7.64 11.10
CA PRO A 85 5.72 7.47 10.25
C PRO A 85 5.72 6.13 9.51
N GLY A 86 5.09 5.08 10.07
CA GLY A 86 4.98 3.78 9.43
C GLY A 86 4.19 3.86 8.13
N PHE A 87 3.01 4.49 8.18
CA PHE A 87 2.17 4.73 7.02
C PHE A 87 2.85 5.55 5.90
N ARG A 88 3.64 6.57 6.26
CA ARG A 88 4.44 7.33 5.29
C ARG A 88 5.43 6.44 4.56
N HIS A 89 6.14 5.60 5.31
CA HIS A 89 7.11 4.67 4.75
C HIS A 89 6.44 3.63 3.85
N THR A 90 5.31 3.05 4.26
CA THR A 90 4.59 2.07 3.43
C THR A 90 4.09 2.67 2.11
N CYS A 91 3.61 3.93 2.13
CA CYS A 91 3.23 4.64 0.91
C CYS A 91 4.41 4.83 -0.05
N ALA A 92 5.57 5.27 0.46
CA ALA A 92 6.77 5.45 -0.34
C ALA A 92 7.27 4.12 -0.93
N THR A 93 7.41 3.10 -0.09
CA THR A 93 7.84 1.76 -0.49
C THR A 93 6.89 1.14 -1.53
N TYR A 94 5.58 1.36 -1.39
CA TYR A 94 4.62 0.89 -2.39
C TYR A 94 4.81 1.58 -3.74
N SER A 95 5.00 2.90 -3.77
CA SER A 95 5.25 3.64 -5.02
C SER A 95 6.54 3.21 -5.72
N GLU A 96 7.62 2.98 -4.97
CA GLU A 96 8.88 2.44 -5.50
C GLU A 96 8.70 1.03 -6.05
N ASN A 97 8.08 0.14 -5.26
CA ASN A 97 7.81 -1.23 -5.70
C ASN A 97 6.96 -1.27 -6.99
N LEU A 98 5.99 -0.37 -7.10
CA LEU A 98 5.18 -0.24 -8.31
C LEU A 98 6.01 0.25 -9.50
N ALA A 99 6.82 1.30 -9.32
CA ALA A 99 7.70 1.83 -10.36
C ALA A 99 8.71 0.78 -10.87
N GLU A 100 9.19 -0.08 -9.98
CA GLU A 100 10.10 -1.18 -10.30
C GLU A 100 9.40 -2.41 -10.93
N GLY A 101 8.06 -2.40 -11.04
CA GLY A 101 7.31 -3.52 -11.61
C GLY A 101 7.19 -4.74 -10.69
N ARG A 102 7.42 -4.57 -9.37
CA ARG A 102 7.30 -5.64 -8.37
C ARG A 102 5.84 -6.07 -8.09
N HIS A 103 4.87 -5.49 -8.77
CA HIS A 103 3.46 -5.88 -8.70
C HIS A 103 2.98 -6.61 -9.97
N ASP A 104 3.89 -6.97 -10.88
CA ASP A 104 3.56 -7.87 -11.99
C ASP A 104 3.24 -9.28 -11.50
N ALA A 105 2.34 -9.99 -12.19
CA ALA A 105 1.90 -11.32 -11.79
C ALA A 105 3.05 -12.33 -11.70
N GLY A 106 4.02 -12.27 -12.63
CA GLY A 106 5.18 -13.15 -12.61
C GLY A 106 6.13 -12.84 -11.45
N TRP A 107 6.28 -11.56 -11.12
CA TRP A 107 7.08 -11.15 -9.97
C TRP A 107 6.47 -11.65 -8.66
N LEU A 108 5.15 -11.52 -8.50
CA LEU A 108 4.44 -11.98 -7.32
C LEU A 108 4.57 -13.49 -7.13
N GLU A 109 4.43 -14.29 -8.19
CA GLU A 109 4.61 -15.74 -8.12
C GLU A 109 6.03 -16.12 -7.68
N CYS A 110 7.04 -15.45 -8.24
CA CYS A 110 8.43 -15.63 -7.86
C CYS A 110 8.66 -15.24 -6.39
N ALA A 111 8.07 -14.13 -5.92
CA ALA A 111 8.16 -13.68 -4.54
C ALA A 111 7.54 -14.68 -3.56
N TRP A 112 6.36 -15.22 -3.87
CA TRP A 112 5.72 -16.27 -3.06
C TRP A 112 6.53 -17.56 -3.03
N THR A 113 7.08 -17.96 -4.18
CA THR A 113 7.94 -19.15 -4.27
C THR A 113 9.22 -18.97 -3.45
N ALA A 114 9.85 -17.80 -3.52
CA ALA A 114 11.03 -17.47 -2.72
C ALA A 114 10.69 -17.43 -1.22
N HIS A 115 9.55 -16.86 -0.84
CA HIS A 115 9.05 -16.85 0.53
C HIS A 115 8.82 -18.28 1.05
N ALA A 116 8.16 -19.14 0.27
CA ALA A 116 7.94 -20.54 0.62
C ALA A 116 9.27 -21.31 0.80
N ARG A 117 10.25 -21.09 -0.07
CA ARG A 117 11.60 -21.68 0.05
C ARG A 117 12.33 -21.20 1.29
N ARG A 118 12.22 -19.91 1.63
CA ARG A 118 12.78 -19.35 2.87
C ARG A 118 12.13 -19.97 4.10
N LYS A 119 10.80 -20.09 4.12
CA LYS A 119 10.07 -20.73 5.21
C LYS A 119 10.41 -22.22 5.36
N ALA A 120 10.71 -22.89 4.26
CA ALA A 120 11.15 -24.29 4.25
C ALA A 120 12.63 -24.48 4.66
N GLY A 121 13.34 -23.41 5.02
CA GLY A 121 14.73 -23.48 5.48
C GLY A 121 15.74 -23.81 4.38
N ALA A 122 15.37 -23.66 3.09
CA ALA A 122 16.23 -24.02 1.97
C ALA A 122 17.56 -23.26 1.93
N PHE A 123 17.66 -22.13 2.66
CA PHE A 123 18.85 -21.29 2.73
C PHE A 123 19.56 -21.35 4.09
N ASP A 124 19.03 -22.07 5.08
CA ASP A 124 19.53 -22.02 6.45
C ASP A 124 20.95 -22.60 6.55
N ALA A 125 21.22 -23.69 5.82
CA ALA A 125 22.56 -24.27 5.72
C ALA A 125 23.58 -23.31 5.09
N HIS A 126 23.18 -22.59 4.03
CA HIS A 126 24.04 -21.60 3.39
C HIS A 126 24.30 -20.40 4.32
N LEU A 127 23.29 -19.96 5.07
CA LEU A 127 23.43 -18.87 6.03
C LEU A 127 24.32 -19.25 7.21
N ALA A 128 24.21 -20.49 7.71
CA ALA A 128 25.07 -21.01 8.76
C ALA A 128 26.54 -21.09 8.30
N ALA A 129 26.79 -21.65 7.11
CA ALA A 129 28.13 -21.72 6.54
C ALA A 129 28.73 -20.33 6.31
N LYS A 130 27.95 -19.40 5.74
CA LYS A 130 28.40 -18.02 5.54
C LYS A 130 28.71 -17.32 6.88
N PHE A 131 27.89 -17.58 7.91
CA PHE A 131 28.12 -17.04 9.24
C PHE A 131 29.43 -17.56 9.84
N GLU A 132 29.69 -18.86 9.72
CA GLU A 132 30.93 -19.49 10.18
C GLU A 132 32.16 -18.96 9.43
N ASP A 133 32.06 -18.74 8.13
CA ASP A 133 33.14 -18.17 7.31
C ASP A 133 33.43 -16.70 7.67
N GLU A 134 32.39 -15.88 7.86
CA GLU A 134 32.55 -14.44 8.12
C GLU A 134 32.97 -14.13 9.57
N TRP A 135 32.51 -14.93 10.53
CA TRP A 135 32.72 -14.66 11.96
C TRP A 135 33.58 -15.69 12.68
N GLY A 136 33.90 -16.83 12.08
CA GLY A 136 34.78 -17.86 12.67
C GLY A 136 34.18 -18.57 13.89
N VAL A 137 32.87 -18.46 14.10
CA VAL A 137 32.14 -19.06 15.22
C VAL A 137 30.94 -19.82 14.67
N ALA A 138 30.68 -21.01 15.23
CA ALA A 138 29.50 -21.80 14.90
C ALA A 138 28.21 -21.00 15.16
N ALA A 139 27.30 -20.99 14.18
CA ALA A 139 26.02 -20.31 14.35
C ALA A 139 25.23 -20.96 15.52
N PRO A 140 24.63 -20.16 16.44
CA PRO A 140 23.82 -20.72 17.51
C PRO A 140 22.68 -21.54 16.88
N GLN A 141 22.59 -22.82 17.26
CA GLN A 141 21.54 -23.70 16.75
C GLN A 141 20.19 -23.13 17.17
N ALA A 142 19.33 -22.83 16.19
CA ALA A 142 18.01 -22.31 16.43
C ALA A 142 17.27 -23.30 17.34
N GLN A 143 17.00 -22.90 18.58
CA GLN A 143 16.19 -23.66 19.51
C GLN A 143 14.81 -23.81 18.88
N SER A 144 14.50 -25.01 18.42
CA SER A 144 13.17 -25.40 17.98
C SER A 144 12.24 -25.31 19.19
N GLU A 145 11.49 -24.21 19.30
CA GLU A 145 10.36 -24.10 20.22
C GLU A 145 9.30 -25.12 19.79
N GLU A 146 9.05 -26.08 20.68
CA GLU A 146 8.03 -27.15 20.58
C GLU A 146 6.63 -26.64 20.95
#